data_AF-A0A5N5UK72-F1
#
_entry.id   AF-A0A5N5UK72-F1
#
_cell.length_a   1.000
_cell.length_b   1.000
_cell.length_c   1.000
_cell.angle_alpha   90.00
_cell.angle_beta   90.00
_cell.angle_gamma   90.00
#
_symmetry.space_group_name_H-M   'P 1'
#
loop_
_entity.id
_entity.type
_entity.pdbx_description
1 polymer ?
#
loop_
_entity_poly.entity_id
_entity_poly.type
_entity_poly.pdbx_seq_one_letter_code
_entity_poly.pdbx_strand_id
1 'polypeptide(L)'
;MAQLPHLVEDRGELKLNASINRTRRDLVLSDRGKSLLVDDLEYEKADLVPFTVVKALVLAGGASVPEGQDARDAAWGLSGADGGRDATAEDCYRTAEYLRAVEVSERAVETLREHVRETDLSTYLNADEITSNAERVGKLSDIARDL
;
A
#
# COMPACT_ATOMS: atom_id res chain seq x y z
N MET A 1 2.98 -23.00 -5.91
CA MET A 1 2.59 -21.67 -6.38
C MET A 1 1.96 -20.93 -5.22
N ALA A 2 2.37 -19.70 -4.93
CA ALA A 2 1.74 -18.90 -3.88
C ALA A 2 0.36 -18.43 -4.36
N GLN A 3 -0.65 -18.54 -3.51
CA GLN A 3 -1.99 -18.05 -3.83
C GLN A 3 -1.97 -16.51 -3.90
N LEU A 4 -2.70 -15.96 -4.86
CA LEU A 4 -2.70 -14.52 -5.13
C LEU A 4 -3.41 -13.73 -4.02
N PRO A 5 -3.03 -12.46 -3.80
CA PRO A 5 -3.75 -11.60 -2.89
C PRO A 5 -5.19 -11.38 -3.38
N HIS A 6 -6.15 -11.42 -2.47
CA HIS A 6 -7.56 -11.21 -2.81
C HIS A 6 -8.35 -10.67 -1.63
N LEU A 7 -9.48 -10.03 -1.94
CA LEU A 7 -10.41 -9.55 -0.94
C LEU A 7 -11.21 -10.72 -0.34
N VAL A 8 -11.37 -10.70 0.97
CA VAL A 8 -12.21 -11.64 1.73
C VAL A 8 -13.11 -10.88 2.67
N GLU A 9 -14.29 -11.41 2.95
CA GLU A 9 -15.16 -10.89 3.99
C GLU A 9 -15.23 -11.89 5.14
N ASP A 10 -14.92 -11.44 6.33
CA ASP A 10 -15.04 -12.22 7.57
C ASP A 10 -15.93 -11.47 8.55
N ARG A 11 -17.08 -12.07 8.89
CA ARG A 11 -18.07 -11.49 9.82
C ARG A 11 -18.54 -10.07 9.45
N GLY A 12 -18.62 -9.78 8.16
CA GLY A 12 -19.05 -8.47 7.64
C GLY A 12 -17.92 -7.42 7.58
N GLU A 13 -16.68 -7.80 7.90
CA GLU A 13 -15.52 -6.96 7.73
C GLU A 13 -14.72 -7.39 6.50
N LEU A 14 -14.50 -6.44 5.59
CA LEU A 14 -13.63 -6.64 4.43
C LEU A 14 -12.16 -6.65 4.87
N LYS A 15 -11.43 -7.69 4.46
CA LYS A 15 -10.00 -7.90 4.73
C LYS A 15 -9.27 -8.24 3.44
N LEU A 16 -7.96 -8.04 3.43
CA LEU A 16 -7.08 -8.41 2.31
C LEU A 16 -6.29 -9.66 2.68
N ASN A 17 -6.63 -10.80 2.08
CA ASN A 17 -5.92 -12.06 2.32
C ASN A 17 -4.65 -12.08 1.46
N ALA A 18 -3.48 -12.12 2.09
CA ALA A 18 -2.18 -12.11 1.42
C ALA A 18 -1.21 -13.11 2.06
N SER A 19 -0.19 -13.52 1.30
CA SER A 19 0.89 -14.37 1.82
C SER A 19 2.02 -13.49 2.34
N ILE A 20 2.31 -13.55 3.64
CA ILE A 20 3.43 -12.87 4.29
C ILE A 20 4.31 -13.91 4.96
N ASN A 21 5.61 -13.92 4.66
CA ASN A 21 6.56 -14.89 5.19
C ASN A 21 6.10 -16.35 4.98
N ARG A 22 5.53 -16.62 3.79
CA ARG A 22 4.95 -17.92 3.39
C ARG A 22 3.73 -18.38 4.20
N THR A 23 3.14 -17.50 5.01
CA THR A 23 1.92 -17.76 5.77
C THR A 23 0.79 -16.87 5.25
N ARG A 24 -0.40 -17.44 5.02
CA ARG A 24 -1.58 -16.62 4.66
C ARG A 24 -2.09 -15.87 5.87
N ARG A 25 -2.36 -14.58 5.69
CA ARG A 25 -2.83 -13.66 6.71
C ARG A 25 -3.97 -12.83 6.14
N ASP A 26 -4.97 -12.57 6.97
CA ASP A 26 -6.00 -11.57 6.70
C ASP A 26 -5.52 -10.22 7.22
N LEU A 27 -5.19 -9.33 6.30
CA LEU A 27 -4.77 -7.98 6.63
C LEU A 27 -6.00 -7.11 6.93
N VAL A 28 -5.92 -6.35 8.01
CA VAL A 28 -6.92 -5.36 8.37
C VAL A 28 -6.75 -4.16 7.46
N LEU A 29 -7.84 -3.76 6.79
CA LEU A 29 -7.88 -2.57 5.97
C LEU A 29 -8.25 -1.35 6.81
N SER A 30 -7.51 -0.25 6.65
CA SER A 30 -7.93 1.05 7.17
C SER A 30 -9.12 1.57 6.37
N ASP A 31 -9.85 2.56 6.90
CA ASP A 31 -11.02 3.12 6.19
C ASP A 31 -10.63 3.69 4.81
N ARG A 32 -9.46 4.34 4.70
CA ARG A 32 -8.95 4.83 3.42
C ARG A 32 -8.51 3.70 2.49
N GLY A 33 -7.92 2.62 3.02
CA GLY A 33 -7.58 1.45 2.24
C GLY A 33 -8.82 0.72 1.71
N LYS A 34 -9.89 0.64 2.50
CA LYS A 34 -11.20 0.12 2.06
C LYS A 34 -11.79 1.01 0.97
N SER A 35 -11.80 2.32 1.16
CA SER A 35 -12.34 3.26 0.18
C SER A 35 -11.60 3.19 -1.16
N LEU A 36 -10.27 3.12 -1.15
CA LEU A 36 -9.49 2.89 -2.38
C LEU A 36 -9.94 1.60 -3.09
N LEU A 37 -10.03 0.48 -2.36
CA LEU A 37 -10.32 -0.81 -2.99
C LEU A 37 -11.76 -0.92 -3.47
N VAL A 38 -12.74 -0.44 -2.69
CA VAL A 38 -14.17 -0.66 -2.96
C VAL A 38 -14.80 0.52 -3.69
N ASP A 39 -14.52 1.75 -3.27
CA ASP A 39 -15.21 2.93 -3.82
C ASP A 39 -14.50 3.45 -5.07
N ASP A 40 -13.16 3.48 -5.06
CA ASP A 40 -12.38 4.04 -6.17
C ASP A 40 -12.01 3.01 -7.24
N LEU A 41 -11.73 1.77 -6.83
CA LEU A 41 -11.32 0.67 -7.73
C LEU A 41 -12.42 -0.37 -7.97
N GLU A 42 -13.57 -0.23 -7.30
CA GLU A 42 -14.75 -1.09 -7.47
C GLU A 42 -14.45 -2.59 -7.28
N TYR A 43 -13.46 -2.95 -6.47
CA TYR A 43 -13.16 -4.35 -6.17
C TYR A 43 -14.24 -4.99 -5.31
N GLU A 44 -14.64 -6.19 -5.70
CA GLU A 44 -15.61 -7.02 -5.02
C GLU A 44 -14.95 -8.12 -4.17
N LYS A 45 -15.79 -8.86 -3.45
CA LYS A 45 -15.35 -10.02 -2.66
C LYS A 45 -14.77 -11.08 -3.60
N ALA A 46 -13.68 -11.71 -3.16
CA ALA A 46 -12.88 -12.68 -3.91
C ALA A 46 -12.11 -12.13 -5.12
N ASP A 47 -12.18 -10.83 -5.40
CA ASP A 47 -11.36 -10.24 -6.45
C ASP A 47 -9.88 -10.32 -6.13
N LEU A 48 -9.11 -10.62 -7.17
CA LEU A 48 -7.66 -10.64 -7.11
C LEU A 48 -7.13 -9.21 -7.13
N VAL A 49 -6.40 -8.85 -6.09
CA VAL A 49 -5.78 -7.52 -5.97
C VAL A 49 -4.33 -7.60 -6.47
N PRO A 50 -3.92 -6.77 -7.45
CA PRO A 50 -2.56 -6.76 -7.96
C PRO A 50 -1.52 -6.56 -6.86
N PHE A 51 -0.39 -7.26 -6.97
CA PHE A 51 0.67 -7.19 -5.96
C PHE A 51 1.18 -5.76 -5.75
N THR A 52 1.24 -4.96 -6.82
CA THR A 52 1.61 -3.54 -6.79
C THR A 52 0.72 -2.73 -5.84
N VAL A 53 -0.60 -2.94 -5.91
CA VAL A 53 -1.61 -2.25 -5.07
C VAL A 53 -1.49 -2.74 -3.62
N VAL A 54 -1.37 -4.05 -3.41
CA VAL A 54 -1.23 -4.64 -2.07
C VAL A 54 0.00 -4.12 -1.35
N LYS A 55 1.17 -4.13 -2.00
CA LYS A 55 2.42 -3.68 -1.40
C LYS A 55 2.38 -2.18 -1.09
N ALA A 56 1.78 -1.37 -1.97
CA ALA A 56 1.57 0.06 -1.72
C ALA A 56 0.65 0.30 -0.50
N LEU A 57 -0.47 -0.43 -0.41
CA LEU A 57 -1.38 -0.36 0.74
C LEU A 57 -0.68 -0.75 2.05
N VAL A 58 0.12 -1.82 2.06
CA VAL A 58 0.84 -2.23 3.28
C VAL A 58 1.84 -1.16 3.71
N LEU A 59 2.67 -0.68 2.78
CA LEU A 59 3.71 0.32 3.08
C LEU A 59 3.11 1.67 3.53
N ALA A 60 1.97 2.05 2.96
CA ALA A 60 1.25 3.29 3.31
C ALA A 60 0.31 3.16 4.51
N GLY A 61 0.23 1.99 5.16
CA GLY A 61 -0.67 1.74 6.30
C GLY A 61 -2.15 1.61 5.93
N GLY A 62 -2.46 1.43 4.65
CA GLY A 62 -3.80 1.10 4.14
C GLY A 62 -4.22 -0.34 4.44
N ALA A 63 -3.24 -1.24 4.58
CA ALA A 63 -3.43 -2.63 5.02
C ALA A 63 -2.38 -2.98 6.10
N SER A 64 -2.78 -3.70 7.14
CA SER A 64 -1.88 -4.04 8.25
C SER A 64 -2.08 -5.46 8.77
N VAL A 65 -1.01 -6.04 9.30
CA VAL A 65 -1.04 -7.34 9.97
C VAL A 65 -1.64 -7.14 11.37
N PRO A 66 -2.67 -7.90 11.80
CA PRO A 66 -3.32 -7.73 13.11
C PRO A 66 -2.35 -7.78 14.30
N GLU A 67 -1.28 -8.56 14.20
CA GLU A 67 -0.25 -8.73 15.23
C GLU A 67 0.70 -7.52 15.37
N GLY A 68 0.45 -6.42 14.66
CA GLY A 68 1.21 -5.17 14.80
C GLY A 68 2.61 -5.21 14.18
N GLN A 69 2.83 -6.10 13.21
CA GLN A 69 4.08 -6.18 12.47
C GLN A 69 4.37 -4.86 11.74
N ASP A 70 5.64 -4.44 11.71
CA ASP A 70 6.06 -3.23 11.00
C ASP A 70 5.70 -3.34 9.50
N ALA A 71 5.19 -2.24 8.93
CA ALA A 71 4.72 -2.17 7.55
C ALA A 71 5.82 -2.54 6.54
N ARG A 72 7.07 -2.13 6.78
CA ARG A 72 8.20 -2.46 5.91
C ARG A 72 8.50 -3.96 5.95
N ASP A 73 8.54 -4.54 7.15
CA ASP A 73 8.80 -5.97 7.33
C ASP A 73 7.69 -6.82 6.73
N ALA A 74 6.42 -6.40 6.90
CA ALA A 74 5.27 -7.04 6.29
C ALA A 74 5.36 -6.99 4.76
N ALA A 75 5.69 -5.82 4.19
CA ALA A 75 5.84 -5.63 2.76
C ALA A 75 7.00 -6.44 2.16
N TRP A 76 8.12 -6.58 2.87
CA TRP A 76 9.23 -7.44 2.46
C TRP A 76 8.87 -8.93 2.52
N GLY A 77 8.04 -9.32 3.49
CA GLY A 77 7.54 -10.68 3.62
C GLY A 77 6.46 -11.04 2.59
N LEU A 78 5.87 -10.06 1.90
CA LEU A 78 4.83 -10.31 0.90
C LEU A 78 5.35 -11.20 -0.22
N SER A 79 4.55 -12.21 -0.58
CA SER A 79 4.81 -13.09 -1.70
C SER A 79 3.55 -13.35 -2.52
N GLY A 80 3.72 -13.84 -3.74
CA GLY A 80 2.64 -13.98 -4.72
C GLY A 80 2.66 -12.95 -5.85
N ALA A 81 3.77 -12.22 -6.02
CA ALA A 81 4.04 -11.45 -7.23
C ALA A 81 4.20 -12.38 -8.45
N ASP A 82 4.82 -13.55 -8.25
CA ASP A 82 5.07 -14.54 -9.30
C ASP A 82 3.76 -15.22 -9.73
N GLY A 83 3.13 -14.70 -10.78
CA GLY A 83 1.90 -15.24 -11.38
C GLY A 83 0.63 -14.49 -11.00
N GLY A 84 0.75 -13.30 -10.40
CA GLY A 84 -0.38 -12.42 -10.11
C GLY A 84 -0.95 -11.71 -11.33
N ARG A 85 -2.13 -11.12 -11.15
CA ARG A 85 -2.67 -10.15 -12.11
C ARG A 85 -1.79 -8.89 -12.06
N ASP A 86 -1.40 -8.41 -13.24
CA ASP A 86 -0.74 -7.11 -13.39
C ASP A 86 -1.70 -5.97 -13.05
N ALA A 87 -1.17 -4.91 -12.46
CA ALA A 87 -1.94 -3.71 -12.20
C ALA A 87 -2.35 -3.05 -13.53
N THR A 88 -3.62 -2.69 -13.65
CA THR A 88 -4.11 -1.90 -14.78
C THR A 88 -3.68 -0.44 -14.65
N ALA A 89 -3.87 0.36 -15.70
CA ALA A 89 -3.63 1.80 -15.64
C ALA A 89 -4.49 2.49 -14.56
N GLU A 90 -5.74 2.04 -14.36
CA GLU A 90 -6.63 2.58 -13.33
C GLU A 90 -6.17 2.18 -11.93
N ASP A 91 -5.73 0.92 -11.76
CA ASP A 91 -5.13 0.43 -10.51
C ASP A 91 -3.95 1.33 -10.09
N CYS A 92 -3.06 1.64 -11.04
CA CYS A 92 -1.92 2.50 -10.80
C CYS A 92 -2.34 3.96 -10.53
N TYR A 93 -3.25 4.52 -11.32
CA TYR A 93 -3.69 5.90 -11.18
C TYR A 93 -4.38 6.16 -9.83
N ARG A 94 -5.36 5.33 -9.43
CA ARG A 94 -6.06 5.50 -8.15
C ARG A 94 -5.17 5.23 -6.95
N THR A 95 -4.28 4.24 -7.06
CA THR A 95 -3.28 4.00 -6.02
C THR A 95 -2.35 5.21 -5.86
N ALA A 96 -1.92 5.83 -6.95
CA ALA A 96 -1.12 7.06 -6.90
C ALA A 96 -1.86 8.21 -6.21
N GLU A 97 -3.14 8.44 -6.52
CA GLU A 97 -3.97 9.46 -5.86
C GLU A 97 -4.13 9.18 -4.36
N TYR A 98 -4.37 7.92 -3.99
CA TYR A 98 -4.39 7.49 -2.60
C TYR A 98 -3.07 7.81 -1.89
N LEU A 99 -1.93 7.49 -2.50
CA LEU A 99 -0.61 7.71 -1.92
C LEU A 99 -0.29 9.20 -1.70
N ARG A 100 -0.82 10.10 -2.53
CA ARG A 100 -0.72 11.56 -2.31
C ARG A 100 -1.50 12.04 -1.08
N ALA A 101 -2.62 11.39 -0.79
CA ALA A 101 -3.54 11.81 0.27
C ALA A 101 -3.20 11.23 1.66
N VAL A 102 -2.32 10.23 1.72
CA VAL A 102 -1.93 9.55 2.96
C VAL A 102 -0.57 9.98 3.47
N GLU A 103 -0.42 9.87 4.78
CA GLU A 103 0.85 10.08 5.45
C GLU A 103 1.52 8.74 5.69
N VAL A 104 2.80 8.65 5.33
CA VAL A 104 3.55 7.39 5.38
C VAL A 104 4.51 7.42 6.56
N SER A 105 4.59 6.28 7.26
CA SER A 105 5.57 6.09 8.34
C SER A 105 6.99 6.33 7.83
N GLU A 106 7.80 7.04 8.61
CA GLU A 106 9.23 7.30 8.32
C GLU A 106 10.00 6.00 8.03
N ARG A 107 9.64 4.90 8.70
CA ARG A 107 10.30 3.60 8.49
C ARG A 107 9.98 2.94 7.16
N ALA A 108 8.85 3.29 6.54
CA ALA A 108 8.35 2.67 5.31
C ALA A 108 8.49 3.58 4.09
N VAL A 109 8.69 4.90 4.28
CA VAL A 109 8.65 5.90 3.20
C VAL A 109 9.64 5.59 2.07
N GLU A 110 10.90 5.26 2.37
CA GLU A 110 11.88 5.00 1.31
C GLU A 110 11.58 3.71 0.56
N THR A 111 11.13 2.66 1.26
CA THR A 111 10.70 1.41 0.62
C THR A 111 9.47 1.62 -0.27
N LEU A 112 8.58 2.53 0.11
CA LEU A 112 7.45 2.92 -0.75
C LEU A 112 7.91 3.71 -1.97
N ARG A 113 8.88 4.63 -1.82
CA ARG A 113 9.48 5.36 -2.94
C ARG A 113 10.14 4.42 -3.94
N GLU A 114 10.95 3.47 -3.45
CA GLU A 114 11.54 2.41 -4.27
C GLU A 114 10.45 1.63 -5.03
N HIS A 115 9.40 1.19 -4.32
CA HIS A 115 8.28 0.48 -4.94
C HIS A 115 7.58 1.30 -6.03
N VAL A 116 7.40 2.61 -5.85
CA VAL A 116 6.84 3.48 -6.89
C VAL A 116 7.77 3.60 -8.08
N ARG A 117 9.08 3.78 -7.86
CA ARG A 117 10.08 3.89 -8.94
C ARG A 117 10.20 2.63 -9.78
N GLU A 118 10.02 1.46 -9.16
CA GLU A 118 10.18 0.15 -9.81
C GLU A 118 8.90 -0.37 -10.49
N THR A 119 7.78 0.36 -10.40
CA THR A 119 6.49 -0.08 -10.93
C THR A 119 5.85 1.00 -11.82
N ASP A 120 4.76 0.64 -12.49
CA ASP A 120 3.99 1.55 -13.35
C ASP A 120 3.35 2.72 -12.57
N LEU A 121 3.36 2.69 -11.23
CA LEU A 121 2.99 3.82 -10.38
C LEU A 121 3.83 5.07 -10.69
N SER A 122 5.10 4.90 -11.09
CA SER A 122 5.99 5.99 -11.50
C SER A 122 5.45 6.83 -12.66
N THR A 123 4.52 6.30 -13.45
CA THR A 123 3.84 7.03 -14.53
C THR A 123 2.91 8.12 -13.98
N TYR A 124 2.34 7.89 -12.80
CA TYR A 124 1.28 8.73 -12.22
C TYR A 124 1.70 9.44 -10.94
N LEU A 125 2.78 9.02 -10.29
CA LEU A 125 3.28 9.59 -9.05
C LEU A 125 4.80 9.66 -9.08
N ASN A 126 5.36 10.85 -8.86
CA ASN A 126 6.77 10.95 -8.57
C ASN A 126 7.01 10.49 -7.12
N ALA A 127 7.94 9.55 -6.95
CA ALA A 127 8.29 9.02 -5.63
C ALA A 127 8.70 10.12 -4.62
N ASP A 128 9.28 11.23 -5.08
CA ASP A 128 9.68 12.33 -4.21
C ASP A 128 8.50 13.17 -3.70
N GLU A 129 7.29 13.01 -4.27
CA GLU A 129 6.04 13.57 -3.72
C GLU A 129 5.61 12.85 -2.43
N ILE A 130 6.04 11.60 -2.24
CA ILE A 130 5.70 10.80 -1.07
C ILE A 130 6.50 11.32 0.11
N THR A 131 5.81 11.78 1.15
CA THR A 131 6.46 12.40 2.32
C THR A 131 6.02 11.72 3.61
N SER A 132 6.97 11.57 4.52
CA SER A 132 6.70 11.23 5.92
C SER A 132 6.47 12.49 6.77
N ASN A 133 5.87 12.33 7.95
CA ASN A 133 5.69 13.47 8.87
C ASN A 133 7.02 14.07 9.33
N ALA A 134 8.06 13.25 9.56
CA ALA A 134 9.36 13.72 9.98
C ALA A 134 9.98 14.67 8.93
N GLU A 135 9.90 14.31 7.65
CA GLU A 135 10.39 15.15 6.54
C GLU A 135 9.58 16.43 6.40
N ARG A 136 8.25 16.37 6.61
CA ARG A 136 7.38 17.54 6.54
C ARG A 136 7.69 18.55 7.64
N VAL A 137 7.90 18.08 8.87
CA VAL A 137 8.29 18.92 10.02
C VAL A 137 9.71 19.49 9.85
N GLY A 138 10.63 18.69 9.29
CA GLY A 138 11.98 19.15 8.94
C GLY A 138 11.96 20.32 7.94
N LYS A 139 11.22 20.17 6.82
CA LYS A 139 11.08 21.24 5.81
C LYS A 139 10.51 22.54 6.38
N LEU A 140 9.51 22.45 7.27
CA LEU A 140 8.93 23.63 7.93
C LEU A 140 9.93 24.30 8.88
N SER A 141 10.76 23.52 9.57
CA SER A 141 11.78 24.03 10.48
C SER A 141 12.92 24.73 9.73
N ASP A 142 13.31 24.22 8.57
CA ASP A 142 14.33 24.84 7.71
C ASP A 142 13.84 26.18 7.13
N ILE A 143 12.58 26.26 6.67
CA ILE A 143 11.96 27.52 6.21
C ILE A 143 11.90 28.56 7.34
N ALA A 144 11.58 28.14 8.57
CA ALA A 144 11.54 29.03 9.72
C ALA A 144 12.92 29.52 10.17
N ARG A 145 14.01 28.86 9.76
CA ARG A 145 15.39 29.23 10.11
C ARG A 145 16.02 30.18 9.09
N ASP A 146 15.48 30.22 7.87
CA ASP A 146 15.88 31.12 6.77
C ASP A 146 15.07 32.44 6.74
N LEU A 147 14.26 32.72 7.77
CA LEU A 147 13.54 33.98 8.02
C LEU A 147 14.17 34.77 9.18
#